data_AF-A0A7S0TGL1-F1
#
_entry.id   AF-A0A7S0TGL1-F1
#
_cell.length_a   1.000
_cell.length_b   1.000
_cell.length_c   1.000
_cell.angle_alpha   90.00
_cell.angle_beta   90.00
_cell.angle_gamma   90.00
#
_symmetry.space_group_name_H-M   'P 1'
#
loop_
_entity.id
_entity.type
_entity.pdbx_description
1 polymer ?
#
loop_
_entity_poly.entity_id
_entity_poly.type
_entity_poly.pdbx_seq_one_letter_code
_entity_poly.pdbx_strand_id
1 'polypeptide(L)'
;GERAPQNPGGMRFRPCIDLHNGVVKQIVGGTLSDDSTAAPKENFAADKPSSYYADMYKADKLPGGHVIALGPGNEEAALAALKAYPGGMHMGGGVNPGNAQKFLDAGASHVIVTSYVFKDGKLDWDKLEEVLKVVGKERLVLDLSCRKKEDGKYYVVTDRWQKFTDLAVDEETIRSLESKCSEFLVHAVDVEGKMSGIEKDIVAMLGDLVTIPCTYAGGATTMEDLKLVKELGKGKVDLTIGSALDIFGGSVKYSDVVAWQRGEEA
;
A
#
# COMPACT_ATOMS: atom_id res chain seq x y z
N GLY A 1 -15.58 -2.17 -23.56
CA GLY A 1 -15.81 -2.80 -22.25
C GLY A 1 -16.13 -1.69 -21.29
N GLU A 2 -17.34 -1.68 -20.75
CA GLU A 2 -17.92 -0.58 -19.97
C GLU A 2 -17.02 -0.20 -18.79
N ARG A 3 -16.63 1.09 -18.72
CA ARG A 3 -15.94 1.66 -17.57
C ARG A 3 -16.94 1.64 -16.41
N ALA A 4 -16.56 1.04 -15.29
CA ALA A 4 -17.32 1.16 -14.03
C ALA A 4 -17.54 2.65 -13.70
N PRO A 5 -18.68 3.02 -13.09
CA PRO A 5 -18.91 4.40 -12.66
C PRO A 5 -17.77 4.82 -11.75
N GLN A 6 -17.02 5.84 -12.18
CA GLN A 6 -15.92 6.41 -11.40
C GLN A 6 -16.43 7.65 -10.66
N ASN A 7 -16.01 7.77 -9.40
CA ASN A 7 -16.12 9.01 -8.64
C ASN A 7 -15.59 10.17 -9.50
N PRO A 8 -16.38 11.25 -9.73
CA PRO A 8 -16.03 12.33 -10.66
C PRO A 8 -14.77 13.14 -10.29
N GLY A 9 -14.08 12.78 -9.21
CA GLY A 9 -12.83 13.40 -8.73
C GLY A 9 -11.58 12.52 -8.76
N GLY A 10 -11.52 11.43 -9.55
CA GLY A 10 -10.29 10.69 -9.86
C GLY A 10 -9.72 9.79 -8.75
N MET A 11 -9.92 10.12 -7.48
CA MET A 11 -9.49 9.33 -6.33
C MET A 11 -10.23 7.99 -6.22
N ARG A 12 -9.49 6.95 -5.84
CA ARG A 12 -10.00 5.60 -5.59
C ARG A 12 -9.71 5.14 -4.16
N PHE A 13 -10.60 4.32 -3.63
CA PHE A 13 -10.29 3.38 -2.56
C PHE A 13 -9.46 2.20 -3.11
N ARG A 14 -8.40 1.84 -2.41
CA ARG A 14 -7.49 0.74 -2.76
C ARG A 14 -7.56 -0.32 -1.67
N PRO A 15 -8.10 -1.52 -1.95
CA PRO A 15 -8.26 -2.52 -0.91
C PRO A 15 -6.92 -3.17 -0.53
N CYS A 16 -6.77 -3.61 0.72
CA CYS A 16 -5.55 -4.28 1.19
C CYS A 16 -5.80 -5.71 1.66
N ILE A 17 -4.74 -6.52 1.61
CA ILE A 17 -4.62 -7.85 2.22
C ILE A 17 -3.21 -7.96 2.80
N ASP A 18 -3.07 -7.67 4.08
CA ASP A 18 -1.80 -7.82 4.78
C ASP A 18 -1.67 -9.25 5.32
N LEU A 19 -0.54 -9.90 5.03
CA LEU A 19 -0.29 -11.30 5.34
C LEU A 19 0.85 -11.42 6.34
N HIS A 20 0.65 -12.21 7.39
CA HIS A 20 1.72 -12.61 8.31
C HIS A 20 1.54 -14.09 8.67
N ASN A 21 2.58 -14.90 8.41
CA ASN A 21 2.57 -16.35 8.55
C ASN A 21 1.40 -17.02 7.79
N GLY A 22 1.07 -16.53 6.59
CA GLY A 22 0.04 -17.10 5.71
C GLY A 22 -1.39 -16.73 6.09
N VAL A 23 -1.58 -15.92 7.14
CA VAL A 23 -2.90 -15.47 7.62
C VAL A 23 -3.09 -14.00 7.31
N VAL A 24 -4.31 -13.60 6.93
CA VAL A 24 -4.65 -12.19 6.78
C VAL A 24 -4.72 -11.55 8.16
N LYS A 25 -3.88 -10.55 8.40
CA LYS A 25 -3.76 -9.88 9.69
C LYS A 25 -3.72 -8.39 9.53
N GLN A 26 -4.20 -7.67 10.53
CA GLN A 26 -3.97 -6.24 10.67
C GLN A 26 -3.04 -6.02 11.85
N ILE A 27 -1.90 -5.37 11.62
CA ILE A 27 -0.83 -5.17 12.60
C ILE A 27 -0.66 -3.67 12.88
N VAL A 28 -0.39 -3.31 14.12
CA VAL A 28 -0.05 -1.93 14.49
C VAL A 28 1.35 -1.60 14.00
N GLY A 29 1.47 -0.49 13.25
CA GLY A 29 2.71 0.02 12.69
C GLY A 29 3.84 0.11 13.72
N GLY A 30 5.05 -0.29 13.34
CA GLY A 30 6.25 -0.21 14.18
C GLY A 30 6.39 -1.27 15.28
N THR A 31 5.46 -2.22 15.39
CA THR A 31 5.55 -3.35 16.36
C THR A 31 6.17 -4.62 15.78
N LEU A 32 6.57 -4.60 14.50
CA LEU A 32 7.29 -5.69 13.85
C LEU A 32 8.75 -5.74 14.36
N SER A 33 9.18 -6.91 14.83
CA SER A 33 10.54 -7.15 15.34
C SER A 33 11.10 -8.48 14.80
N ASP A 34 12.43 -8.59 14.71
CA ASP A 34 13.15 -9.86 14.46
C ASP A 34 13.26 -10.73 15.72
N ASP A 35 13.02 -10.15 16.90
CA ASP A 35 13.03 -10.91 18.14
C ASP A 35 11.79 -11.79 18.23
N SER A 36 11.97 -13.09 17.99
CA SER A 36 10.97 -14.16 18.10
C SER A 36 10.23 -14.26 19.46
N THR A 37 10.62 -13.45 20.45
CA THR A 37 10.03 -13.40 21.79
C THR A 37 8.87 -12.41 21.90
N ALA A 38 8.74 -11.44 20.99
CA ALA A 38 7.66 -10.45 21.00
C ALA A 38 6.82 -10.57 19.72
N ALA A 39 5.61 -11.13 19.84
CA ALA A 39 4.65 -11.11 18.74
C ALA A 39 4.27 -9.65 18.40
N PRO A 40 4.11 -9.31 17.10
CA PRO A 40 3.63 -7.99 16.73
C PRO A 40 2.26 -7.74 17.35
N LYS A 41 1.92 -6.47 17.61
CA LYS A 41 0.59 -6.14 18.13
C LYS A 41 -0.42 -6.26 17.00
N GLU A 42 -1.34 -7.20 17.12
CA GLU A 42 -2.37 -7.48 16.13
C GLU A 42 -3.66 -6.72 16.50
N ASN A 43 -4.21 -6.00 15.53
CA ASN A 43 -5.58 -5.48 15.60
C ASN A 43 -6.60 -6.56 15.22
N PHE A 44 -6.22 -7.47 14.31
CA PHE A 44 -7.10 -8.50 13.78
C PHE A 44 -6.31 -9.67 13.17
N ALA A 45 -6.88 -10.87 13.25
CA ALA A 45 -6.47 -12.04 12.48
C ALA A 45 -7.72 -12.67 11.86
N ALA A 46 -7.71 -12.88 10.55
CA ALA A 46 -8.85 -13.41 9.82
C ALA A 46 -8.94 -14.93 9.92
N ASP A 47 -10.17 -15.44 10.06
CA ASP A 47 -10.48 -16.86 9.85
C ASP A 47 -10.58 -17.23 8.36
N LYS A 48 -10.73 -16.22 7.50
CA LYS A 48 -10.91 -16.39 6.05
C LYS A 48 -9.55 -16.35 5.33
N PRO A 49 -9.36 -17.17 4.28
CA PRO A 49 -8.13 -17.13 3.49
C PRO A 49 -8.03 -15.83 2.70
N SER A 50 -6.82 -15.47 2.28
CA SER A 50 -6.56 -14.29 1.44
C SER A 50 -7.36 -14.26 0.13
N SER A 51 -7.61 -15.43 -0.49
CA SER A 51 -8.42 -15.55 -1.69
C SER A 51 -9.87 -15.09 -1.49
N TYR A 52 -10.44 -15.29 -0.30
CA TYR A 52 -11.79 -14.82 0.02
C TYR A 52 -11.89 -13.29 -0.12
N TYR A 53 -10.92 -12.58 0.43
CA TYR A 53 -10.88 -11.11 0.35
C TYR A 53 -10.64 -10.64 -1.09
N ALA A 54 -9.75 -11.30 -1.83
CA ALA A 54 -9.50 -10.97 -3.23
C ALA A 54 -10.74 -11.21 -4.12
N ASP A 55 -11.48 -12.30 -3.91
CA ASP A 55 -12.74 -12.57 -4.63
C ASP A 55 -13.83 -11.53 -4.29
N MET A 56 -13.91 -11.10 -3.03
CA MET A 56 -14.81 -10.02 -2.61
C MET A 56 -14.47 -8.71 -3.33
N TYR A 57 -13.20 -8.29 -3.31
CA TYR A 57 -12.75 -7.08 -4.02
C TYR A 57 -12.96 -7.16 -5.54
N LYS A 58 -12.84 -8.36 -6.12
CA LYS A 58 -13.14 -8.63 -7.53
C LYS A 58 -14.63 -8.49 -7.83
N ALA A 59 -15.50 -9.06 -7.00
CA ALA A 59 -16.95 -8.93 -7.14
C ALA A 59 -17.38 -7.46 -7.12
N ASP A 60 -16.72 -6.64 -6.30
CA ASP A 60 -16.97 -5.20 -6.21
C ASP A 60 -16.24 -4.34 -7.23
N LYS A 61 -15.41 -4.96 -8.11
CA LYS A 61 -14.63 -4.31 -9.17
C LYS A 61 -13.67 -3.24 -8.63
N LEU A 62 -12.91 -3.59 -7.58
CA LEU A 62 -11.90 -2.72 -6.95
C LEU A 62 -10.47 -3.12 -7.36
N PRO A 63 -9.92 -2.60 -8.49
CA PRO A 63 -8.60 -2.99 -8.97
C PRO A 63 -7.45 -2.24 -8.29
N GLY A 64 -6.27 -2.84 -8.40
CA GLY A 64 -5.00 -2.49 -7.79
C GLY A 64 -5.06 -2.37 -6.27
N GLY A 65 -5.84 -3.26 -5.65
CA GLY A 65 -5.61 -3.54 -4.24
C GLY A 65 -4.21 -4.12 -4.02
N HIS A 66 -3.72 -4.12 -2.80
CA HIS A 66 -2.37 -4.58 -2.47
C HIS A 66 -2.40 -5.78 -1.54
N VAL A 67 -1.61 -6.80 -1.90
CA VAL A 67 -1.29 -7.95 -1.06
C VAL A 67 0.10 -7.71 -0.51
N ILE A 68 0.24 -7.56 0.81
CA ILE A 68 1.53 -7.24 1.44
C ILE A 68 1.97 -8.40 2.31
N ALA A 69 3.07 -9.06 1.94
CA ALA A 69 3.72 -10.07 2.76
C ALA A 69 4.58 -9.42 3.85
N LEU A 70 4.08 -9.44 5.09
CA LEU A 70 4.80 -9.00 6.28
C LEU A 70 5.60 -10.19 6.81
N GLY A 71 6.86 -10.31 6.39
CA GLY A 71 7.75 -11.40 6.81
C GLY A 71 7.61 -12.71 6.02
N PRO A 72 8.27 -13.79 6.48
CA PRO A 72 8.26 -15.10 5.81
C PRO A 72 6.92 -15.83 5.95
N GLY A 73 6.75 -16.94 5.23
CA GLY A 73 5.58 -17.84 5.36
C GLY A 73 4.30 -17.37 4.67
N ASN A 74 4.35 -16.29 3.89
CA ASN A 74 3.17 -15.69 3.26
C ASN A 74 2.94 -16.11 1.82
N GLU A 75 3.86 -16.85 1.20
CA GLU A 75 3.87 -17.05 -0.24
C GLU A 75 2.63 -17.76 -0.78
N GLU A 76 2.21 -18.86 -0.15
CA GLU A 76 1.02 -19.61 -0.58
C GLU A 76 -0.24 -18.73 -0.53
N ALA A 77 -0.44 -18.01 0.57
CA ALA A 77 -1.54 -17.09 0.74
C ALA A 77 -1.47 -15.91 -0.25
N ALA A 78 -0.28 -15.38 -0.53
CA ALA A 78 -0.12 -14.33 -1.53
C ALA A 78 -0.54 -14.83 -2.92
N LEU A 79 -0.01 -15.98 -3.35
CA LEU A 79 -0.36 -16.59 -4.64
C LEU A 79 -1.86 -16.90 -4.74
N ALA A 80 -2.51 -17.32 -3.65
CA ALA A 80 -3.94 -17.58 -3.62
C ALA A 80 -4.77 -16.31 -3.88
N ALA A 81 -4.40 -15.18 -3.26
CA ALA A 81 -5.07 -13.88 -3.50
C ALA A 81 -4.86 -13.39 -4.95
N LEU A 82 -3.64 -13.48 -5.47
CA LEU A 82 -3.31 -13.05 -6.83
C LEU A 82 -4.09 -13.85 -7.89
N LYS A 83 -4.23 -15.17 -7.69
CA LYS A 83 -5.00 -16.05 -8.58
C LYS A 83 -6.51 -15.82 -8.51
N ALA A 84 -7.03 -15.43 -7.35
CA ALA A 84 -8.45 -15.12 -7.17
C ALA A 84 -8.86 -13.87 -7.97
N TYR A 85 -7.99 -12.85 -8.00
CA TYR A 85 -8.21 -11.62 -8.77
C TYR A 85 -7.04 -11.28 -9.73
N PRO A 86 -6.89 -12.03 -10.83
CA PRO A 86 -5.84 -11.77 -11.82
C PRO A 86 -5.98 -10.37 -12.43
N GLY A 87 -4.89 -9.61 -12.45
CA GLY A 87 -4.85 -8.22 -12.91
C GLY A 87 -5.46 -7.21 -11.91
N GLY A 88 -6.05 -7.68 -10.81
CA GLY A 88 -6.72 -6.84 -9.83
C GLY A 88 -5.88 -6.47 -8.62
N MET A 89 -4.77 -7.16 -8.36
CA MET A 89 -3.97 -6.98 -7.15
C MET A 89 -2.49 -6.70 -7.46
N HIS A 90 -1.86 -5.91 -6.60
CA HIS A 90 -0.43 -5.62 -6.56
C HIS A 90 0.20 -6.49 -5.48
N MET A 91 1.44 -6.95 -5.70
CA MET A 91 2.15 -7.79 -4.72
C MET A 91 3.34 -7.04 -4.10
N GLY A 92 3.36 -6.90 -2.77
CA GLY A 92 4.46 -6.30 -2.01
C GLY A 92 4.96 -7.20 -0.88
N GLY A 93 6.14 -6.86 -0.34
CA GLY A 93 6.79 -7.63 0.74
C GLY A 93 7.82 -8.62 0.21
N GLY A 94 9.11 -8.30 0.37
CA GLY A 94 10.22 -9.17 -0.03
C GLY A 94 10.41 -9.34 -1.55
N VAL A 95 9.74 -8.53 -2.38
CA VAL A 95 9.89 -8.55 -3.84
C VAL A 95 11.29 -8.11 -4.24
N ASN A 96 11.90 -8.87 -5.15
CA ASN A 96 13.20 -8.62 -5.76
C ASN A 96 13.23 -9.22 -7.19
N PRO A 97 14.25 -8.94 -8.02
CA PRO A 97 14.33 -9.45 -9.39
C PRO A 97 14.24 -10.97 -9.51
N GLY A 98 14.66 -11.73 -8.49
CA GLY A 98 14.63 -13.19 -8.49
C GLY A 98 13.25 -13.80 -8.25
N ASN A 99 12.29 -13.05 -7.68
CA ASN A 99 10.94 -13.57 -7.40
C ASN A 99 9.80 -12.76 -8.05
N ALA A 100 10.06 -11.56 -8.59
CA ALA A 100 9.01 -10.69 -9.11
C ALA A 100 8.17 -11.36 -10.21
N GLN A 101 8.81 -12.05 -11.16
CA GLN A 101 8.13 -12.69 -12.28
C GLN A 101 7.12 -13.75 -11.81
N LYS A 102 7.45 -14.50 -10.75
CA LYS A 102 6.54 -15.51 -10.16
C LYS A 102 5.21 -14.90 -9.72
N PHE A 103 5.24 -13.72 -9.11
CA PHE A 103 4.01 -13.04 -8.66
C PHE A 103 3.24 -12.44 -9.83
N LEU A 104 3.92 -11.88 -10.83
CA LEU A 104 3.30 -11.41 -12.07
C LEU A 104 2.59 -12.57 -12.81
N ASP A 105 3.26 -13.71 -12.96
CA ASP A 105 2.69 -14.92 -13.59
C ASP A 105 1.51 -15.49 -12.80
N ALA A 106 1.50 -15.30 -11.48
CA ALA A 106 0.40 -15.72 -10.61
C ALA A 106 -0.83 -14.80 -10.69
N GLY A 107 -0.75 -13.67 -11.39
CA GLY A 107 -1.86 -12.76 -11.62
C GLY A 107 -1.70 -11.36 -11.00
N ALA A 108 -0.56 -11.04 -10.38
CA ALA A 108 -0.31 -9.66 -9.95
C ALA A 108 -0.28 -8.73 -11.19
N SER A 109 -1.01 -7.61 -11.14
CA SER A 109 -0.88 -6.59 -12.18
C SER A 109 0.43 -5.81 -12.06
N HIS A 110 0.86 -5.59 -10.81
CA HIS A 110 2.09 -4.88 -10.47
C HIS A 110 2.79 -5.58 -9.31
N VAL A 111 4.08 -5.29 -9.16
CA VAL A 111 4.82 -5.60 -7.94
C VAL A 111 5.27 -4.31 -7.25
N ILE A 112 5.26 -4.34 -5.92
CA ILE A 112 5.61 -3.25 -5.02
C ILE A 112 6.99 -3.54 -4.45
N VAL A 113 7.93 -2.61 -4.63
CA VAL A 113 9.31 -2.75 -4.14
C VAL A 113 9.65 -1.62 -3.18
N THR A 114 10.19 -2.01 -2.02
CA THR A 114 10.62 -1.12 -0.94
C THR A 114 12.10 -1.40 -0.63
N SER A 115 12.38 -2.25 0.36
CA SER A 115 13.71 -2.44 0.95
C SER A 115 14.78 -2.96 -0.01
N TYR A 116 14.41 -3.68 -1.08
CA TYR A 116 15.39 -4.21 -2.03
C TYR A 116 16.22 -3.10 -2.69
N VAL A 117 15.57 -2.00 -3.09
CA VAL A 117 16.23 -0.85 -3.75
C VAL A 117 16.90 0.11 -2.77
N PHE A 118 16.96 -0.25 -1.48
CA PHE A 118 17.74 0.49 -0.50
C PHE A 118 18.92 -0.32 -0.01
N LYS A 119 20.03 0.36 0.25
CA LYS A 119 21.24 -0.21 0.83
C LYS A 119 21.92 0.83 1.70
N ASP A 120 22.27 0.45 2.93
CA ASP A 120 22.99 1.32 3.88
C ASP A 120 22.32 2.70 4.11
N GLY A 121 20.98 2.74 4.08
CA GLY A 121 20.21 3.98 4.25
C GLY A 121 20.04 4.79 2.96
N LYS A 122 20.59 4.36 1.83
CA LYS A 122 20.53 5.08 0.56
C LYS A 122 19.71 4.33 -0.47
N LEU A 123 19.07 5.06 -1.37
CA LEU A 123 18.51 4.48 -2.58
C LEU A 123 19.66 3.98 -3.47
N ASP A 124 19.58 2.72 -3.87
CA ASP A 124 20.54 2.03 -4.72
C ASP A 124 19.99 1.99 -6.16
N TRP A 125 20.48 2.91 -7.00
CA TRP A 125 20.02 3.07 -8.37
C TRP A 125 20.30 1.85 -9.23
N ASP A 126 21.42 1.15 -9.02
CA ASP A 126 21.76 -0.05 -9.78
C ASP A 126 20.74 -1.17 -9.52
N LYS A 127 20.34 -1.34 -8.25
CA LYS A 127 19.28 -2.30 -7.89
C LYS A 127 17.91 -1.90 -8.45
N LEU A 128 17.57 -0.61 -8.47
CA LEU A 128 16.34 -0.16 -9.10
C LEU A 128 16.32 -0.50 -10.60
N GLU A 129 17.45 -0.32 -11.29
CA GLU A 129 17.60 -0.72 -12.70
C GLU A 129 17.52 -2.25 -12.88
N GLU A 130 18.02 -3.05 -11.94
CA GLU A 130 17.83 -4.51 -11.97
C GLU A 130 16.36 -4.91 -11.88
N VAL A 131 15.57 -4.28 -10.99
CA VAL A 131 14.12 -4.51 -10.90
C VAL A 131 13.43 -4.10 -12.19
N LEU A 132 13.79 -2.95 -12.75
CA LEU A 132 13.19 -2.43 -13.98
C LEU A 132 13.41 -3.35 -15.18
N LYS A 133 14.60 -3.96 -15.30
CA LYS A 133 14.89 -4.92 -16.38
C LYS A 133 13.98 -6.14 -16.35
N VAL A 134 13.57 -6.59 -15.16
CA VAL A 134 12.71 -7.78 -15.00
C VAL A 134 11.22 -7.42 -15.08
N VAL A 135 10.81 -6.36 -14.37
CA VAL A 135 9.39 -6.02 -14.19
C VAL A 135 8.85 -5.13 -15.31
N GLY A 136 9.68 -4.17 -15.75
CA GLY A 136 9.30 -3.03 -16.57
C GLY A 136 8.62 -1.93 -15.74
N LYS A 137 8.84 -0.66 -16.13
CA LYS A 137 8.28 0.52 -15.44
C LYS A 137 6.76 0.43 -15.24
N GLU A 138 6.05 0.00 -16.28
CA GLU A 138 4.58 -0.05 -16.31
C GLU A 138 3.95 -0.93 -15.24
N ARG A 139 4.72 -1.85 -14.64
CA ARG A 139 4.25 -2.79 -13.61
C ARG A 139 4.99 -2.65 -12.28
N LEU A 140 5.79 -1.60 -12.12
CA LEU A 140 6.55 -1.34 -10.90
C LEU A 140 5.86 -0.27 -10.07
N VAL A 141 5.56 -0.60 -8.82
CA VAL A 141 5.18 0.35 -7.77
C VAL A 141 6.35 0.51 -6.82
N LEU A 142 6.69 1.75 -6.47
CA LEU A 142 7.67 2.02 -5.42
C LEU A 142 6.94 2.38 -4.14
N ASP A 143 7.26 1.65 -3.06
CA ASP A 143 6.76 1.98 -1.73
C ASP A 143 7.74 2.90 -1.01
N LEU A 144 7.24 4.08 -0.63
CA LEU A 144 7.97 5.14 0.03
C LEU A 144 7.43 5.32 1.45
N SER A 145 7.40 4.22 2.23
CA SER A 145 7.12 4.24 3.66
C SER A 145 7.94 5.34 4.35
N CYS A 146 7.28 6.32 4.97
CA CYS A 146 7.93 7.54 5.42
C CYS A 146 7.56 7.92 6.87
N ARG A 147 8.44 8.72 7.48
CA ARG A 147 8.26 9.33 8.81
C ARG A 147 8.73 10.77 8.78
N LYS A 148 8.11 11.61 9.61
CA LYS A 148 8.50 13.02 9.77
C LYS A 148 9.69 13.11 10.73
N LYS A 149 10.74 13.84 10.35
CA LYS A 149 11.83 14.21 11.25
C LYS A 149 11.53 15.54 11.97
N GLU A 150 12.35 15.86 12.97
CA GLU A 150 12.23 17.10 13.76
C GLU A 150 12.38 18.38 12.91
N ASP A 151 13.03 18.29 11.75
CA ASP A 151 13.14 19.38 10.77
C ASP A 151 11.84 19.62 9.97
N GLY A 152 10.80 18.83 10.25
CA GLY A 152 9.49 18.91 9.63
C GLY A 152 9.38 18.21 8.27
N LYS A 153 10.43 17.56 7.78
CA LYS A 153 10.45 16.87 6.48
C LYS A 153 10.17 15.38 6.62
N TYR A 154 9.59 14.79 5.59
CA TYR A 154 9.36 13.35 5.50
C TYR A 154 10.56 12.66 4.84
N TYR A 155 10.98 11.55 5.44
CA TYR A 155 12.06 10.72 4.92
C TYR A 155 11.59 9.28 4.81
N VAL A 156 12.04 8.58 3.77
CA VAL A 156 11.78 7.16 3.63
C VAL A 156 12.45 6.41 4.78
N VAL A 157 11.76 5.41 5.31
CA VAL A 157 12.23 4.52 6.36
C VAL A 157 12.18 3.08 5.85
N THR A 158 13.22 2.33 6.18
CA THR A 158 13.40 0.94 5.78
C THR A 158 13.58 0.06 7.02
N ASP A 159 13.78 -1.24 6.82
CA ASP A 159 13.96 -2.21 7.91
C ASP A 159 12.79 -2.19 8.90
N ARG A 160 11.60 -2.55 8.40
CA ARG A 160 10.32 -2.49 9.14
C ARG A 160 10.07 -1.12 9.80
N TRP A 161 10.44 -0.07 9.07
CA TRP A 161 10.27 1.32 9.46
C TRP A 161 11.14 1.80 10.64
N GLN A 162 12.18 1.04 10.98
CA GLN A 162 13.08 1.37 12.09
C GLN A 162 14.25 2.26 11.66
N LYS A 163 14.71 2.14 10.41
CA LYS A 163 15.91 2.85 9.92
C LYS A 163 15.56 3.96 8.95
N PHE A 164 15.82 5.20 9.34
CA PHE A 164 15.77 6.35 8.43
C PHE A 164 16.78 6.21 7.29
N THR A 165 16.33 6.62 6.10
CA THR A 165 17.17 6.80 4.92
C THR A 165 17.54 8.27 4.74
N ASP A 166 18.46 8.50 3.83
CA ASP A 166 18.87 9.81 3.31
C ASP A 166 17.80 10.40 2.36
N LEU A 167 16.86 9.58 1.90
CA LEU A 167 15.92 9.91 0.84
C LEU A 167 14.72 10.69 1.41
N ALA A 168 14.71 11.99 1.16
CA ALA A 168 13.58 12.84 1.48
C ALA A 168 12.41 12.58 0.51
N VAL A 169 11.17 12.71 1.00
CA VAL A 169 9.99 12.72 0.14
C VAL A 169 9.72 14.17 -0.26
N ASP A 170 10.37 14.61 -1.34
CA ASP A 170 10.29 15.96 -1.88
C ASP A 170 10.11 15.96 -3.42
N GLU A 171 9.98 17.15 -4.01
CA GLU A 171 9.70 17.28 -5.44
C GLU A 171 10.77 16.63 -6.33
N GLU A 172 12.06 16.87 -6.02
CA GLU A 172 13.17 16.31 -6.79
C GLU A 172 13.15 14.79 -6.77
N THR A 173 12.99 14.22 -5.57
CA THR A 173 12.93 12.76 -5.39
C THR A 173 11.73 12.16 -6.10
N ILE A 174 10.54 12.73 -5.92
CA ILE A 174 9.31 12.24 -6.57
C ILE A 174 9.47 12.27 -8.09
N ARG A 175 9.90 13.39 -8.67
CA ARG A 175 10.09 13.52 -10.13
C ARG A 175 11.10 12.51 -10.68
N SER A 176 12.20 12.30 -9.96
CA SER A 176 13.21 11.32 -10.35
C SER A 176 12.65 9.90 -10.36
N LEU A 177 11.90 9.52 -9.32
CA LEU A 177 11.31 8.18 -9.19
C LEU A 177 10.11 7.96 -10.12
N GLU A 178 9.32 8.98 -10.45
CA GLU A 178 8.22 8.89 -11.42
C GLU A 178 8.70 8.45 -12.81
N SER A 179 9.97 8.74 -13.13
CA SER A 179 10.58 8.25 -14.37
C SER A 179 10.81 6.73 -14.36
N LYS A 180 10.77 6.09 -13.18
CA LYS A 180 11.17 4.70 -12.92
C LYS A 180 10.03 3.79 -12.46
N CYS A 181 8.88 4.31 -12.03
CA CYS A 181 7.73 3.49 -11.64
C CYS A 181 6.43 3.97 -12.32
N SER A 182 5.39 3.15 -12.26
CA SER A 182 4.04 3.51 -12.73
C SER A 182 3.13 4.02 -11.63
N GLU A 183 3.47 3.76 -10.35
CA GLU A 183 2.69 4.20 -9.19
C GLU A 183 3.57 4.29 -7.93
N PHE A 184 3.14 5.10 -6.95
CA PHE A 184 3.68 5.10 -5.58
C PHE A 184 2.69 4.48 -4.58
N LEU A 185 3.24 3.81 -3.56
CA LEU A 185 2.53 3.47 -2.33
C LEU A 185 3.24 4.18 -1.17
N VAL A 186 2.54 5.05 -0.43
CA VAL A 186 3.15 5.85 0.64
C VAL A 186 2.49 5.49 1.97
N HIS A 187 3.24 4.81 2.83
CA HIS A 187 2.81 4.53 4.20
C HIS A 187 3.25 5.67 5.13
N ALA A 188 2.30 6.28 5.85
CA ALA A 188 2.59 7.17 6.96
C ALA A 188 2.78 6.35 8.24
N VAL A 189 4.03 5.94 8.48
CA VAL A 189 4.38 4.94 9.50
C VAL A 189 3.94 5.37 10.90
N ASP A 190 4.01 6.66 11.22
CA ASP A 190 3.71 7.15 12.57
C ASP A 190 2.21 7.01 12.92
N VAL A 191 1.32 6.78 11.94
CA VAL A 191 -0.13 6.53 12.14
C VAL A 191 -0.59 5.15 11.62
N GLU A 192 0.30 4.36 11.02
CA GLU A 192 -0.02 3.06 10.41
C GLU A 192 -0.60 2.05 11.43
N GLY A 193 -1.75 1.47 11.11
CA GLY A 193 -2.47 0.54 12.00
C GLY A 193 -2.93 1.11 13.35
N LYS A 194 -2.78 2.42 13.61
CA LYS A 194 -3.16 3.03 14.90
C LYS A 194 -4.63 3.45 14.99
N MET A 195 -5.30 3.59 13.85
CA MET A 195 -6.67 4.10 13.78
C MET A 195 -6.82 5.40 14.60
N SER A 196 -5.94 6.37 14.33
CA SER A 196 -5.85 7.64 15.07
C SER A 196 -6.07 8.89 14.20
N GLY A 197 -6.59 8.71 12.98
CA GLY A 197 -6.70 9.74 11.95
C GLY A 197 -5.50 9.74 11.00
N ILE A 198 -5.75 10.20 9.77
CA ILE A 198 -4.71 10.30 8.73
C ILE A 198 -3.66 11.36 9.07
N GLU A 199 -2.47 11.23 8.47
CA GLU A 199 -1.44 12.25 8.55
C GLU A 199 -1.61 13.27 7.41
N LYS A 200 -2.24 14.40 7.73
CA LYS A 200 -2.73 15.38 6.73
C LYS A 200 -1.62 16.03 5.90
N ASP A 201 -0.49 16.34 6.54
CA ASP A 201 0.61 17.08 5.90
C ASP A 201 1.21 16.30 4.71
N ILE A 202 1.45 14.99 4.87
CA ILE A 202 1.98 14.16 3.80
C ILE A 202 0.96 13.98 2.66
N VAL A 203 -0.33 13.84 2.97
CA VAL A 203 -1.38 13.74 1.93
C VAL A 203 -1.46 15.01 1.10
N ALA A 204 -1.44 16.18 1.75
CA ALA A 204 -1.44 17.47 1.06
C ALA A 204 -0.19 17.64 0.19
N MET A 205 0.98 17.32 0.73
CA MET A 205 2.25 17.33 0.02
C MET A 205 2.21 16.43 -1.22
N LEU A 206 1.75 15.18 -1.09
CA LEU A 206 1.63 14.26 -2.23
C LEU A 206 0.68 14.80 -3.31
N GLY A 207 -0.46 15.41 -2.93
CA GLY A 207 -1.39 16.04 -3.88
C GLY A 207 -0.76 17.15 -4.73
N ASP A 208 0.23 17.84 -4.18
CA ASP A 208 1.05 18.83 -4.90
C ASP A 208 2.14 18.19 -5.77
N LEU A 209 2.84 17.18 -5.25
CA LEU A 209 4.02 16.62 -5.88
C LEU A 209 3.69 15.64 -7.02
N VAL A 210 2.78 14.69 -6.82
CA VAL A 210 2.63 13.55 -7.74
C VAL A 210 1.89 13.90 -9.03
N THR A 211 2.32 13.25 -10.11
CA THR A 211 1.74 13.30 -11.46
C THR A 211 1.35 11.92 -11.99
N ILE A 212 1.89 10.85 -11.38
CA ILE A 212 1.44 9.46 -11.58
C ILE A 212 0.54 9.02 -10.42
N PRO A 213 -0.19 7.89 -10.54
CA PRO A 213 -0.97 7.34 -9.44
C PRO A 213 -0.16 7.22 -8.14
N CYS A 214 -0.81 7.54 -7.02
CA CYS A 214 -0.22 7.46 -5.69
C CYS A 214 -1.28 6.97 -4.71
N THR A 215 -0.98 5.93 -3.95
CA THR A 215 -1.84 5.41 -2.88
C THR A 215 -1.25 5.78 -1.52
N TYR A 216 -2.02 6.44 -0.67
CA TYR A 216 -1.68 6.69 0.73
C TYR A 216 -2.24 5.58 1.63
N ALA A 217 -1.44 5.13 2.58
CA ALA A 217 -1.81 4.19 3.62
C ALA A 217 -1.41 4.74 5.00
N GLY A 218 -2.31 4.62 5.98
CA GLY A 218 -2.02 4.92 7.38
C GLY A 218 -3.10 5.74 8.09
N GLY A 219 -3.42 5.36 9.32
CA GLY A 219 -4.19 6.18 10.26
C GLY A 219 -5.69 6.30 10.04
N ALA A 220 -6.24 5.92 8.89
CA ALA A 220 -7.67 6.04 8.61
C ALA A 220 -8.56 5.38 9.70
N THR A 221 -9.70 6.02 10.00
CA THR A 221 -10.61 5.68 11.10
C THR A 221 -12.09 5.77 10.74
N THR A 222 -12.44 6.64 9.80
CA THR A 222 -13.83 7.02 9.50
C THR A 222 -14.04 7.21 8.01
N MET A 223 -15.30 7.29 7.57
CA MET A 223 -15.64 7.64 6.19
C MET A 223 -15.23 9.07 5.83
N GLU A 224 -15.13 9.96 6.82
CA GLU A 224 -14.65 11.33 6.67
C GLU A 224 -13.19 11.38 6.20
N ASP A 225 -12.37 10.38 6.55
CA ASP A 225 -10.98 10.30 6.09
C ASP A 225 -10.88 10.16 4.56
N LEU A 226 -11.82 9.45 3.91
CA LEU A 226 -11.89 9.39 2.44
C LEU A 226 -12.13 10.78 1.82
N LYS A 227 -13.04 11.57 2.42
CA LYS A 227 -13.33 12.94 1.96
C LYS A 227 -12.12 13.85 2.17
N LEU A 228 -11.46 13.72 3.32
CA LEU A 228 -10.31 14.52 3.66
C LEU A 228 -9.09 14.21 2.77
N VAL A 229 -8.83 12.93 2.49
CA VAL A 229 -7.76 12.55 1.54
C VAL A 229 -8.08 13.05 0.14
N LYS A 230 -9.35 12.98 -0.30
CA LYS A 230 -9.75 13.51 -1.61
C LYS A 230 -9.46 15.01 -1.73
N GLU A 231 -9.79 15.78 -0.69
CA GLU A 231 -9.58 17.23 -0.62
C GLU A 231 -8.08 17.57 -0.59
N LEU A 232 -7.34 17.04 0.38
CA LEU A 232 -5.92 17.34 0.58
C LEU A 232 -5.06 16.81 -0.57
N GLY A 233 -5.35 15.59 -1.03
CA GLY A 233 -4.68 14.94 -2.16
C GLY A 233 -5.12 15.47 -3.53
N LYS A 234 -6.03 16.46 -3.58
CA LYS A 234 -6.51 17.11 -4.81
C LYS A 234 -7.05 16.11 -5.84
N GLY A 235 -7.66 15.03 -5.37
CA GLY A 235 -8.16 13.93 -6.21
C GLY A 235 -7.08 13.04 -6.85
N LYS A 236 -5.79 13.27 -6.57
CA LYS A 236 -4.65 12.51 -7.15
C LYS A 236 -4.13 11.40 -6.24
N VAL A 237 -4.47 11.43 -4.96
CA VAL A 237 -4.01 10.49 -3.94
C VAL A 237 -5.14 9.54 -3.60
N ASP A 238 -4.97 8.27 -3.91
CA ASP A 238 -5.84 7.17 -3.52
C ASP A 238 -5.67 6.84 -2.02
N LEU A 239 -6.68 6.22 -1.40
CA LEU A 239 -6.62 5.82 0.01
C LEU A 239 -6.79 4.30 0.16
N THR A 240 -5.88 3.71 0.91
CA THR A 240 -6.03 2.37 1.50
C THR A 240 -6.61 2.46 2.90
N ILE A 241 -7.55 1.57 3.22
CA ILE A 241 -8.07 1.38 4.58
C ILE A 241 -7.94 -0.10 4.93
N GLY A 242 -7.15 -0.39 5.98
CA GLY A 242 -7.01 -1.73 6.56
C GLY A 242 -7.78 -1.84 7.87
N SER A 243 -7.09 -1.66 8.99
CA SER A 243 -7.58 -1.93 10.35
C SER A 243 -8.95 -1.31 10.70
N ALA A 244 -9.30 -0.18 10.09
CA ALA A 244 -10.59 0.47 10.37
C ALA A 244 -11.79 -0.20 9.69
N LEU A 245 -11.59 -1.07 8.68
CA LEU A 245 -12.68 -1.77 8.02
C LEU A 245 -13.28 -2.86 8.91
N ASP A 246 -14.61 -3.00 8.88
CA ASP A 246 -15.37 -4.03 9.60
C ASP A 246 -15.01 -5.46 9.18
N ILE A 247 -14.67 -5.67 7.91
CA ILE A 247 -14.12 -6.95 7.40
C ILE A 247 -12.78 -7.34 8.04
N PHE A 248 -12.15 -6.41 8.76
CA PHE A 248 -10.95 -6.57 9.57
C PHE A 248 -11.14 -6.15 11.03
N GLY A 249 -12.38 -6.16 11.54
CA GLY A 249 -12.69 -5.90 12.95
C GLY A 249 -12.77 -4.43 13.37
N GLY A 250 -12.65 -3.49 12.42
CA GLY A 250 -12.87 -2.06 12.65
C GLY A 250 -14.34 -1.65 12.58
N SER A 251 -14.60 -0.34 12.61
CA SER A 251 -15.96 0.23 12.64
C SER A 251 -16.43 0.82 11.31
N VAL A 252 -15.54 1.01 10.34
CA VAL A 252 -15.88 1.52 9.00
C VAL A 252 -16.45 0.37 8.19
N LYS A 253 -17.69 0.49 7.74
CA LYS A 253 -18.31 -0.57 6.93
C LYS A 253 -17.71 -0.61 5.55
N TYR A 254 -17.23 -1.78 5.14
CA TYR A 254 -16.73 -2.00 3.79
C TYR A 254 -17.79 -1.65 2.72
N SER A 255 -19.07 -1.96 2.97
CA SER A 255 -20.18 -1.60 2.07
C SER A 255 -20.27 -0.10 1.79
N ASP A 256 -20.02 0.72 2.82
CA ASP A 256 -20.14 2.18 2.73
C ASP A 256 -18.96 2.74 1.94
N VAL A 257 -17.76 2.15 2.08
CA VAL A 257 -16.58 2.46 1.27
C VAL A 257 -16.81 2.10 -0.21
N VAL A 258 -17.44 0.95 -0.48
CA VAL A 258 -17.79 0.54 -1.85
C VAL A 258 -18.83 1.47 -2.46
N ALA A 259 -19.87 1.84 -1.72
CA ALA A 259 -20.87 2.81 -2.16
C ALA A 259 -20.23 4.16 -2.50
N TRP A 260 -19.36 4.66 -1.61
CA TRP A 260 -18.60 5.89 -1.83
C TRP A 260 -17.73 5.82 -3.10
N GLN A 261 -17.04 4.69 -3.33
CA GLN A 261 -16.22 4.48 -4.53
C GLN A 261 -17.04 4.54 -5.82
N ARG A 262 -18.28 4.05 -5.79
CA ARG A 262 -19.23 4.06 -6.91
C ARG A 262 -19.91 5.42 -7.12
N GLY A 263 -19.70 6.37 -6.20
CA GLY A 263 -20.41 7.65 -6.19
C GLY A 263 -21.87 7.51 -5.77
N GLU A 264 -22.22 6.40 -5.11
CA GLU A 264 -23.50 6.21 -4.45
C GLU A 264 -23.40 6.97 -3.12
N GLU A 265 -24.35 7.88 -2.83
CA GLU A 265 -24.38 8.57 -1.54
C GLU A 265 -24.51 7.52 -0.42
N ALA A 266 -23.54 7.53 0.51
CA ALA A 266 -23.55 6.71 1.72
C ALA A 266 -24.35 7.40 2.83
#